data_AF-A0A2N5KP56-F1
#
_entry.id   AF-A0A2N5KP56-F1
#
_cell.length_a   1.000
_cell.length_b   1.000
_cell.length_c   1.000
_cell.angle_alpha   90.00
_cell.angle_beta   90.00
_cell.angle_gamma   90.00
#
_symmetry.space_group_name_H-M   'P 1'
#
loop_
_entity.id
_entity.type
_entity.pdbx_description
1 polymer ?
#
loop_
_entity_poly.entity_id
_entity_poly.type
_entity_poly.pdbx_seq_one_letter_code
_entity_poly.pdbx_strand_id
1 'polypeptide(L)' 'MSIPAPNYTQAPNAFFDEILPEITSLSELKVTLAIMRQTFGWHKAEDRISLSRLEELTGLSR' A
#
# COMPACT_ATOMS: atom_id res chain seq x y z
N MET A 1 -24.52 -1.00 0.40
CA MET A 1 -23.59 -2.14 0.23
C MET A 1 -23.00 -2.42 1.60
N SER A 2 -23.37 -3.51 2.28
CA SER A 2 -22.69 -3.84 3.55
C SER A 2 -21.38 -4.54 3.20
N ILE A 3 -20.30 -4.04 3.77
CA ILE A 3 -18.95 -4.54 3.59
C ILE A 3 -18.66 -5.34 4.88
N PRO A 4 -18.84 -6.69 4.90
CA PRO A 4 -18.69 -7.49 6.12
C PRO A 4 -17.23 -7.50 6.60
N ALA A 5 -16.99 -7.58 7.91
CA ALA A 5 -15.65 -7.44 8.47
C ALA A 5 -14.76 -8.69 8.29
N PRO A 6 -13.42 -8.54 8.20
CA PRO A 6 -12.69 -7.30 7.98
C PRO A 6 -12.43 -7.09 6.48
N ASN A 7 -12.91 -5.96 5.96
CA ASN A 7 -12.75 -5.54 4.57
C ASN A 7 -11.89 -4.27 4.50
N TYR A 8 -10.82 -4.25 5.30
CA TYR A 8 -9.85 -3.17 5.37
C TYR A 8 -8.45 -3.76 5.50
N THR A 9 -7.46 -3.00 5.07
CA THR A 9 -6.05 -3.34 5.29
C THR A 9 -5.58 -2.65 6.55
N GLN A 10 -5.02 -3.40 7.49
CA GLN A 10 -4.37 -2.81 8.66
C GLN A 10 -3.10 -2.08 8.22
N ALA A 11 -2.91 -0.86 8.71
CA ALA A 11 -1.75 -0.03 8.46
C ALA A 11 -0.94 0.10 9.75
N PRO A 12 0.40 -0.04 9.73
CA PRO A 12 1.24 0.19 10.90
C PRO A 12 1.16 1.64 11.38
N ASN A 13 1.18 1.88 12.69
CA ASN A 13 1.22 3.25 13.23
C ASN A 13 2.45 4.03 12.73
N ALA A 14 3.61 3.37 12.64
CA ALA A 14 4.83 3.96 12.08
C ALA A 14 4.65 4.50 10.65
N PHE A 15 3.70 3.96 9.86
CA PHE A 15 3.39 4.56 8.57
C PHE A 15 2.85 5.98 8.74
N PHE A 16 1.94 6.20 9.68
CA PHE A 16 1.35 7.52 9.92
C PHE A 16 2.30 8.46 10.67
N ASP A 17 3.02 7.94 11.66
CA ASP A 17 3.82 8.74 12.57
C ASP A 17 5.21 9.09 12.01
N GLU A 18 5.80 8.21 11.21
CA GLU A 18 7.20 8.34 10.74
C GLU A 18 7.33 8.42 9.22
N ILE A 19 6.58 7.62 8.46
CA ILE A 19 6.75 7.53 7.00
C ILE A 19 5.95 8.60 6.26
N LEU A 20 4.69 8.81 6.63
CA LEU A 20 3.78 9.74 5.95
C LEU A 20 4.30 11.19 5.93
N PRO A 21 4.93 11.73 6.99
CA PRO A 21 5.52 13.07 6.95
C PRO A 21 6.65 13.24 5.92
N GLU A 22 7.35 12.15 5.59
CA GLU A 22 8.47 12.14 4.64
C GLU A 22 8.01 11.96 3.19
N ILE A 23 6.74 11.59 2.96
CA ILE A 23 6.19 11.43 1.61
C ILE A 23 5.92 12.79 0.99
N THR A 24 6.61 13.10 -0.11
CA THR A 24 6.55 14.41 -0.76
C THR A 24 5.67 14.44 -2.00
N SER A 25 5.32 13.27 -2.54
CA SER A 25 4.53 13.15 -3.77
C SER A 25 3.39 12.14 -3.69
N LEU A 26 2.35 12.36 -4.51
CA LEU A 26 1.24 11.42 -4.65
C LEU A 26 1.72 10.05 -5.19
N SER A 27 2.75 10.04 -6.03
CA SER A 27 3.32 8.81 -6.58
C SER A 27 3.97 7.95 -5.50
N GLU A 28 4.78 8.56 -4.62
CA GLU A 28 5.36 7.89 -3.44
C GLU A 28 4.27 7.31 -2.53
N LEU A 29 3.23 8.11 -2.23
CA LEU A 29 2.10 7.64 -1.43
C LEU A 29 1.43 6.41 -2.03
N LYS A 30 1.12 6.45 -3.33
CA LYS A 30 0.46 5.34 -4.04
C LYS A 30 1.30 4.06 -4.01
N VAL A 31 2.61 4.16 -4.27
CA VAL A 31 3.51 3.01 -4.24
C VAL A 31 3.59 2.41 -2.84
N THR A 32 3.75 3.23 -1.80
CA THR A 32 3.79 2.77 -0.41
C THR A 32 2.49 2.06 -0.01
N LEU A 33 1.33 2.64 -0.33
CA LEU A 33 0.03 2.02 -0.05
C LEU A 33 -0.18 0.72 -0.84
N ALA A 34 0.29 0.63 -2.08
CA ALA A 34 0.24 -0.60 -2.86
C ALA A 34 1.08 -1.72 -2.22
N ILE A 35 2.28 -1.39 -1.72
CA ILE A 35 3.13 -2.35 -0.97
C ILE A 35 2.40 -2.80 0.29
N MET A 36 1.86 -1.88 1.10
CA MET A 36 1.12 -2.21 2.33
C MET A 36 -0.11 -3.09 2.04
N ARG A 37 -0.81 -2.84 0.94
CA ARG A 37 -1.95 -3.68 0.52
C ARG A 37 -1.49 -5.10 0.17
N GLN A 38 -0.34 -5.25 -0.47
CA GLN A 38 0.19 -6.55 -0.89
C GLN A 38 0.87 -7.33 0.23
N THR A 39 1.34 -6.67 1.29
CA THR A 39 1.90 -7.31 2.48
C THR A 39 0.85 -7.44 3.60
N PHE A 40 0.60 -6.37 4.35
CA PHE A 40 -0.31 -6.36 5.50
C PHE A 40 -1.74 -6.76 5.13
N GLY A 41 -2.22 -6.34 3.95
CA GLY A 41 -3.55 -6.68 3.45
C GLY A 41 -3.78 -8.17 3.18
N TRP A 42 -2.70 -8.97 3.12
CA TRP A 42 -2.71 -10.42 2.92
C TRP A 42 -1.97 -11.17 4.03
N HIS A 43 -1.62 -10.48 5.13
CA HIS A 43 -0.86 -11.06 6.26
C HIS A 43 0.48 -11.69 5.84
N LYS A 44 1.20 -11.07 4.91
CA LYS A 44 2.55 -11.49 4.47
C LYS A 44 3.62 -10.59 5.07
N ALA A 45 4.78 -11.18 5.38
CA ALA A 45 5.98 -10.43 5.78
C ALA A 45 6.63 -9.70 4.58
N GLU A 46 6.59 -10.33 3.41
CA GLU A 46 7.14 -9.79 2.15
C GLU A 46 6.31 -10.26 0.96
N ASP A 47 6.40 -9.55 -0.16
CA ASP A 47 5.82 -9.97 -1.44
C ASP A 47 6.76 -9.60 -2.60
N ARG A 48 6.81 -10.42 -3.64
CA ARG A 48 7.56 -10.11 -4.87
C ARG A 48 6.63 -9.40 -5.83
N ILE A 49 6.85 -8.10 -6.03
CA ILE A 49 6.00 -7.26 -6.88
C ILE A 49 6.81 -6.80 -8.10
N SER A 50 6.36 -7.16 -9.31
CA SER A 50 6.96 -6.65 -10.54
C SER A 50 6.60 -5.19 -10.76
N LEU A 51 7.39 -4.47 -11.59
CA LEU A 51 7.07 -3.09 -11.97
C LEU A 51 5.71 -2.98 -12.66
N SER A 52 5.40 -3.88 -13.59
CA SER A 52 4.09 -3.91 -14.26
C SER A 52 2.93 -4.10 -13.29
N ARG A 53 3.15 -4.86 -12.20
CA ARG A 53 2.14 -5.04 -11.16
C ARG A 53 1.98 -3.77 -10.32
N LEU A 54 3.06 -3.05 -10.04
CA LEU A 54 2.97 -1.73 -9.37
C LEU A 54 2.24 -0.71 -10.25
N GLU A 55 2.51 -0.68 -11.56
CA GLU A 55 1.79 0.18 -12.51
C GLU A 55 0.27 -0.11 -12.47
N GLU A 56 -0.12 -1.38 -12.53
CA GLU A 56 -1.52 -1.81 -12.43
C GLU A 56 -2.17 -1.41 -11.09
N LEU A 57 -1.48 -1.65 -9.97
CA LEU A 57 -2.01 -1.37 -8.63
C LEU A 57 -2.13 0.13 -8.32
N THR A 58 -1.24 0.94 -8.87
CA THR A 58 -1.14 2.38 -8.56
C THR A 58 -1.75 3.29 -9.62
N GLY A 59 -1.97 2.76 -10.84
CA GLY A 59 -2.33 3.53 -12.03
C GLY A 59 -1.24 4.50 -12.48
N LEU A 60 0.02 4.26 -12.07
CA LEU A 60 1.18 5.04 -12.50
C LEU A 60 1.84 4.38 -13.70
N SER A 61 2.62 5.16 -14.44
CA SER A 61 3.56 4.67 -15.44
C SER A 61 4.99 5.05 -15.04
N ARG A 62 5.96 4.37 -15.62
CA ARG A 62 7.36 4.80 -15.62
C ARG A 62 7.57 6.23 -16.12
#